data_AF-A0A542XRE8-F1
#
_entry.id   AF-A0A542XRE8-F1
#
_cell.length_a   1.000
_cell.length_b   1.000
_cell.length_c   1.000
_cell.angle_alpha   90.00
_cell.angle_beta   90.00
_cell.angle_gamma   90.00
#
_symmetry.space_group_name_H-M   'P 1'
#
loop_
_entity.id
_entity.type
_entity.pdbx_description
1 polymer ?
#
loop_
_entity_poly.entity_id
_entity_poly.type
_entity_poly.pdbx_seq_one_letter_code
_entity_poly.pdbx_strand_id
1 'polypeptide(L)'
;MDSALTLIGLPVALGIIMLGLGLGLTVEDFRRVARHPKAAVIALGCQVLLLPALCFGLVLAFGLAPELALGMMLLAASPGGTTANLYSHLFGGHVALNITLTAINSVLAVFTLPIVVNLSAVYFFADGMSLGLQFDKVVQVFAIVLIPVAIGMLVRARVPHVALRLDRPVRALSVVVLVAVIVGAVLNERENLADYFVSVGLAVLAFNVLSLAVGYGVPRFAGVDRAAATASGFEIGIHNSTLAITVALSPALLDNTRMAVPAAVYGIVMLFTAVAFGVLVTRLGARLAEPAGQEP
;
A
#
# COMPACT_ATOMS: atom_id res chain seq x y z
N MET A 1 -21.47 -16.37 7.93
CA MET A 1 -20.32 -16.36 8.87
C MET A 1 -20.84 -15.87 10.21
N ASP A 2 -20.59 -16.60 11.30
CA ASP A 2 -21.11 -16.26 12.63
C ASP A 2 -20.81 -14.79 12.97
N SER A 3 -21.87 -14.01 13.25
CA SER A 3 -21.79 -12.56 13.45
C SER A 3 -20.71 -12.15 14.45
N ALA A 4 -20.39 -12.97 15.45
CA ALA A 4 -19.34 -12.66 16.42
C ALA A 4 -17.93 -12.64 15.81
N LEU A 5 -17.63 -13.55 14.88
CA LEU A 5 -16.31 -13.67 14.28
C LEU A 5 -16.02 -12.51 13.31
N THR A 6 -17.06 -12.01 12.64
CA THR A 6 -16.95 -10.84 11.76
C THR A 6 -17.06 -9.51 12.52
N LEU A 7 -18.03 -9.34 13.44
CA LEU A 7 -18.19 -8.09 14.19
C LEU A 7 -17.03 -7.79 15.13
N ILE A 8 -16.42 -8.82 15.75
CA ILE A 8 -15.36 -8.63 16.73
C ILE A 8 -14.00 -8.97 16.14
N GLY A 9 -13.90 -10.06 15.37
CA GLY A 9 -12.63 -10.54 14.85
C GLY A 9 -11.95 -9.57 13.86
N LEU A 10 -12.70 -8.98 12.92
CA LEU A 10 -12.13 -8.07 11.91
C LEU A 10 -11.62 -6.74 12.48
N PRO A 11 -12.35 -6.03 13.36
CA PRO A 11 -11.80 -4.83 14.02
C PRO A 11 -10.58 -5.13 14.89
N VAL A 12 -10.59 -6.26 15.60
CA VAL A 12 -9.42 -6.70 16.38
C VAL A 12 -8.23 -7.02 15.46
N ALA A 13 -8.48 -7.70 14.34
CA ALA A 13 -7.46 -7.99 13.34
C ALA A 13 -6.82 -6.71 12.79
N LEU A 14 -7.65 -5.74 12.41
CA LEU A 14 -7.20 -4.45 11.93
C LEU A 14 -6.35 -3.73 12.99
N GLY A 15 -6.80 -3.74 14.25
CA GLY A 15 -6.05 -3.19 15.37
C GLY A 15 -4.69 -3.87 15.57
N ILE A 16 -4.62 -5.21 15.46
CA ILE A 16 -3.38 -5.99 15.55
C ILE A 16 -2.44 -5.66 14.39
N ILE A 17 -2.97 -5.56 13.16
CA ILE A 17 -2.19 -5.19 11.97
C ILE A 17 -1.61 -3.79 12.12
N MET A 18 -2.43 -2.83 12.55
CA MET A 18 -2.00 -1.44 12.79
C MET A 18 -0.99 -1.33 13.94
N LEU A 19 -1.17 -2.12 15.01
CA LEU A 19 -0.21 -2.22 16.09
C LEU A 19 1.13 -2.78 15.59
N GLY A 20 1.09 -3.86 14.79
CA GLY A 20 2.26 -4.46 14.17
C GLY A 20 3.01 -3.47 13.28
N LEU A 21 2.27 -2.70 12.48
CA LEU A 21 2.83 -1.59 11.70
C LEU A 21 3.58 -0.62 12.62
N GLY A 22 2.94 -0.16 13.70
CA GLY A 22 3.56 0.76 14.67
C GLY A 22 4.79 0.20 15.38
N LEU A 23 4.79 -1.08 15.75
CA LEU A 23 5.93 -1.76 16.39
C LEU A 23 7.18 -1.80 15.51
N GLY A 24 7.00 -1.74 14.18
CA GLY A 24 8.07 -1.71 13.19
C GLY A 24 8.70 -0.33 12.97
N LEU A 25 8.04 0.75 13.38
CA LEU A 25 8.48 2.12 13.11
C LEU A 25 9.41 2.66 14.20
N THR A 26 10.54 3.25 13.82
CA THR A 26 11.46 3.91 14.76
C THR A 26 11.66 5.38 14.43
N VAL A 27 11.94 6.21 15.44
CA VAL A 27 12.28 7.64 15.25
C VAL A 27 13.51 7.81 14.36
N GLU A 28 14.43 6.85 14.40
CA GLU A 28 15.63 6.87 13.58
C GLU A 28 15.32 6.72 12.08
N ASP A 29 14.25 6.01 11.71
CA ASP A 29 13.82 5.91 10.32
C ASP A 29 13.48 7.30 9.76
N PHE A 30 12.83 8.16 10.54
CA PHE A 30 12.54 9.53 10.15
C PHE A 30 13.80 10.40 10.04
N ARG A 31 14.80 10.17 10.89
CA ARG A 31 16.07 10.93 10.83
C ARG A 31 16.88 10.59 9.59
N ARG A 32 16.85 9.34 9.14
CA ARG A 32 17.59 8.89 7.94
C ARG A 32 17.12 9.57 6.66
N VAL A 33 15.90 10.11 6.62
CA VAL A 33 15.38 10.87 5.47
C VAL A 33 16.31 12.04 5.11
N ALA A 34 16.99 12.62 6.10
CA ALA A 34 17.92 13.72 5.92
C ALA A 34 19.17 13.34 5.09
N ARG A 35 19.44 12.03 4.89
CA ARG A 35 20.53 11.56 4.02
C ARG A 35 20.17 11.60 2.53
N HIS A 36 18.87 11.48 2.20
CA HIS A 36 18.37 11.52 0.81
C HIS A 36 17.09 12.37 0.71
N PRO A 37 17.12 13.65 1.12
CA PRO A 37 15.92 14.47 1.28
C PRO A 37 15.19 14.67 -0.05
N LYS A 38 15.94 14.85 -1.15
CA LYS A 38 15.37 15.02 -2.49
C LYS A 38 14.60 13.79 -2.95
N ALA A 39 15.19 12.60 -2.81
CA ALA A 39 14.52 11.34 -3.16
C ALA A 39 13.26 11.14 -2.32
N ALA A 40 13.35 11.42 -1.02
CA ALA A 40 12.23 11.27 -0.11
C ALA A 40 11.05 12.19 -0.42
N VAL A 41 11.29 13.49 -0.58
CA VAL A 41 10.23 14.47 -0.87
C VAL A 41 9.54 14.13 -2.19
N ILE A 42 10.31 13.76 -3.23
CA ILE A 42 9.74 13.41 -4.53
C ILE A 42 8.92 12.13 -4.44
N ALA A 43 9.46 11.07 -3.83
CA ALA A 43 8.76 9.79 -3.72
C ALA A 43 7.47 9.92 -2.90
N LEU A 44 7.52 10.59 -1.73
CA LEU A 44 6.34 10.82 -0.91
C LEU A 44 5.31 11.73 -1.59
N GLY A 45 5.76 12.76 -2.31
CA GLY A 45 4.87 13.60 -3.12
C GLY A 45 4.18 12.82 -4.25
N CYS A 46 4.93 11.92 -4.91
CA CYS A 46 4.35 11.01 -5.90
C CYS A 46 3.29 10.10 -5.26
N GLN A 47 3.60 9.48 -4.12
CA GLN A 47 2.71 8.56 -3.43
C GLN A 47 1.42 9.24 -2.93
N VAL A 48 1.52 10.44 -2.33
CA VAL A 48 0.39 11.08 -1.66
C VAL A 48 -0.50 11.86 -2.64
N LEU A 49 0.07 12.42 -3.70
CA LEU A 49 -0.66 13.32 -4.60
C LEU A 49 -0.83 12.73 -6.00
N LEU A 50 0.30 12.42 -6.66
CA LEU A 50 0.28 12.02 -8.06
C LEU A 50 -0.40 10.67 -8.24
N LEU A 51 -0.11 9.71 -7.37
CA LEU A 51 -0.57 8.34 -7.53
C LEU A 51 -2.08 8.17 -7.29
N PRO A 52 -2.71 8.79 -6.27
CA PRO A 52 -4.16 8.80 -6.16
C PRO A 52 -4.82 9.51 -7.35
N ALA A 53 -4.26 10.62 -7.85
CA ALA A 53 -4.80 11.31 -9.02
C ALA A 53 -4.75 10.45 -10.29
N LEU A 54 -3.64 9.74 -10.51
CA LEU A 54 -3.50 8.80 -11.62
C LEU A 54 -4.43 7.60 -11.48
N CYS A 55 -4.57 7.05 -10.27
CA CYS A 55 -5.52 5.98 -9.98
C CYS A 55 -6.96 6.44 -10.28
N PHE A 56 -7.34 7.64 -9.84
CA PHE A 56 -8.64 8.22 -10.11
C PHE A 56 -8.92 8.35 -11.62
N GLY A 57 -7.93 8.84 -12.38
CA GLY A 57 -8.02 8.87 -13.85
C GLY A 57 -8.19 7.48 -14.47
N LEU A 58 -7.46 6.48 -13.97
CA LEU A 58 -7.58 5.10 -14.45
C LEU A 58 -8.97 4.51 -14.16
N VAL A 59 -9.49 4.67 -12.95
CA VAL A 59 -10.80 4.08 -12.62
C VAL A 59 -11.94 4.68 -13.47
N LEU A 60 -11.82 5.95 -13.84
CA LEU A 60 -12.73 6.59 -14.79
C LEU A 60 -12.52 6.09 -16.22
N ALA A 61 -11.27 5.99 -16.69
CA ALA A 61 -10.95 5.56 -18.05
C ALA A 61 -11.39 4.12 -18.32
N PHE A 62 -11.28 3.24 -17.32
CA PHE A 62 -11.72 1.85 -17.40
C PHE A 62 -13.21 1.65 -17.06
N GLY A 63 -13.93 2.70 -16.67
CA GLY A 63 -15.35 2.62 -16.33
C GLY A 63 -15.65 1.63 -15.20
N LEU A 64 -14.79 1.59 -14.18
CA LEU A 64 -14.94 0.65 -13.06
C LEU A 64 -16.21 0.94 -12.27
N ALA A 65 -16.89 -0.12 -11.83
CA ALA A 65 -18.01 -0.01 -10.92
C ALA A 65 -17.61 0.73 -9.63
N PRO A 66 -18.51 1.52 -9.01
CA PRO A 66 -18.20 2.37 -7.84
C PRO A 66 -17.42 1.68 -6.72
N GLU A 67 -17.78 0.44 -6.38
CA GLU A 67 -17.11 -0.32 -5.32
C GLU A 67 -15.68 -0.73 -5.70
N LEU A 68 -15.46 -1.14 -6.96
CA LEU A 68 -14.12 -1.49 -7.46
C LEU A 68 -13.25 -0.23 -7.60
N ALA A 69 -13.83 0.87 -8.06
CA ALA A 69 -13.16 2.17 -8.14
C ALA A 69 -12.71 2.64 -6.75
N LEU A 70 -13.59 2.56 -5.74
CA LEU A 70 -13.23 2.92 -4.37
C LEU A 70 -12.16 1.99 -3.79
N GLY A 71 -12.22 0.69 -4.10
CA GLY A 71 -11.18 -0.27 -3.74
C GLY A 71 -9.81 0.04 -4.36
N MET A 72 -9.78 0.51 -5.61
CA MET A 72 -8.56 0.98 -6.28
C MET A 72 -8.01 2.26 -5.63
N MET A 73 -8.87 3.20 -5.23
CA MET A 73 -8.46 4.41 -4.53
C MET A 73 -7.93 4.11 -3.12
N LEU A 74 -8.55 3.18 -2.40
CA LEU A 74 -8.07 2.67 -1.12
C LEU A 74 -6.69 2.05 -1.24
N LEU A 75 -6.47 1.23 -2.28
CA LEU A 75 -5.17 0.65 -2.59
C LEU A 75 -4.13 1.72 -2.91
N ALA A 76 -4.46 2.71 -3.76
CA ALA A 76 -3.54 3.79 -4.14
C ALA A 76 -3.10 4.65 -2.95
N ALA A 77 -3.98 4.84 -1.96
CA ALA A 77 -3.68 5.56 -0.74
C ALA A 77 -2.99 4.70 0.34
N SER A 78 -2.89 3.39 0.13
CA SER A 78 -2.16 2.51 1.05
C SER A 78 -0.64 2.73 0.90
N PRO A 79 0.14 2.64 2.00
CA PRO A 79 1.58 2.82 1.95
C PRO A 79 2.26 1.61 1.29
N GLY A 80 3.57 1.69 1.08
CA GLY A 80 4.37 0.57 0.60
C GLY A 80 4.30 -0.65 1.53
N GLY A 81 4.43 -1.85 0.95
CA GLY A 81 4.45 -3.11 1.68
C GLY A 81 5.87 -3.52 2.11
N THR A 82 6.00 -4.37 3.14
CA THR A 82 7.32 -4.89 3.58
C THR A 82 8.08 -5.63 2.47
N THR A 83 7.36 -6.14 1.47
CA THR A 83 7.92 -6.81 0.30
C THR A 83 8.71 -5.83 -0.58
N ALA A 84 8.39 -4.53 -0.58
CA ALA A 84 9.14 -3.51 -1.32
C ALA A 84 10.63 -3.47 -0.92
N ASN A 85 10.91 -3.61 0.38
CA ASN A 85 12.27 -3.66 0.91
C ASN A 85 13.07 -4.86 0.38
N LEU A 86 12.42 -6.03 0.27
CA LEU A 86 13.06 -7.24 -0.26
C LEU A 86 13.42 -7.06 -1.74
N TYR A 87 12.51 -6.53 -2.55
CA TYR A 87 12.76 -6.29 -3.97
C TYR A 87 13.81 -5.19 -4.19
N SER A 88 13.78 -4.13 -3.39
CA SER A 88 14.83 -3.11 -3.40
C SER A 88 16.20 -3.72 -3.10
N HIS A 89 16.31 -4.63 -2.12
CA HIS A 89 17.56 -5.34 -1.86
C HIS A 89 17.99 -6.23 -3.02
N LEU A 90 17.05 -7.01 -3.58
CA LEU A 90 17.32 -7.97 -4.66
C LEU A 90 17.82 -7.30 -5.95
N PHE A 91 17.31 -6.10 -6.27
CA PHE A 91 17.59 -5.41 -7.53
C PHE A 91 18.47 -4.16 -7.36
N GLY A 92 19.26 -4.09 -6.28
CA GLY A 92 20.30 -3.06 -6.11
C GLY A 92 19.77 -1.65 -5.79
N GLY A 93 18.55 -1.54 -5.25
CA GLY A 93 18.02 -0.30 -4.71
C GLY A 93 18.59 0.01 -3.32
N HIS A 94 18.52 1.29 -2.93
CA HIS A 94 19.01 1.75 -1.64
C HIS A 94 18.09 1.33 -0.49
N VAL A 95 18.31 0.14 0.08
CA VAL A 95 17.42 -0.51 1.06
C VAL A 95 17.12 0.36 2.27
N ALA A 96 18.11 1.06 2.82
CA ALA A 96 17.90 1.95 3.98
C ALA A 96 16.95 3.11 3.65
N LEU A 97 16.96 3.59 2.40
CA LEU A 97 16.04 4.61 1.93
C LEU A 97 14.63 4.02 1.75
N ASN A 98 14.50 2.83 1.15
CA ASN A 98 13.21 2.16 1.00
C ASN A 98 12.54 1.96 2.37
N ILE A 99 13.26 1.42 3.36
CA ILE A 99 12.75 1.24 4.73
C ILE A 99 12.28 2.58 5.32
N THR A 100 13.06 3.64 5.11
CA THR A 100 12.73 5.00 5.57
C THR A 100 11.46 5.53 4.89
N LEU A 101 11.35 5.35 3.57
CA LEU A 101 10.17 5.74 2.81
C LEU A 101 8.95 4.97 3.28
N THR A 102 9.03 3.63 3.39
CA THR A 102 7.93 2.79 3.90
C THR A 102 7.47 3.27 5.27
N ALA A 103 8.41 3.59 6.16
CA ALA A 103 8.10 4.05 7.52
C ALA A 103 7.35 5.39 7.52
N ILE A 104 7.87 6.39 6.79
CA ILE A 104 7.27 7.72 6.71
C ILE A 104 5.91 7.64 6.00
N ASN A 105 5.86 6.92 4.88
CA ASN A 105 4.66 6.71 4.09
C ASN A 105 3.59 5.99 4.91
N SER A 106 3.96 5.02 5.74
CA SER A 106 3.00 4.35 6.64
C SER A 106 2.35 5.31 7.63
N VAL A 107 3.10 6.27 8.17
CA VAL A 107 2.53 7.31 9.04
C VAL A 107 1.67 8.28 8.23
N LEU A 108 2.13 8.71 7.05
CA LEU A 108 1.34 9.58 6.16
C LEU A 108 0.04 8.91 5.72
N ALA A 109 0.05 7.61 5.47
CA ALA A 109 -1.11 6.82 5.10
C ALA A 109 -2.21 6.86 6.17
N VAL A 110 -1.86 6.96 7.45
CA VAL A 110 -2.86 7.11 8.53
C VAL A 110 -3.75 8.34 8.32
N PHE A 111 -3.22 9.40 7.70
CA PHE A 111 -3.97 10.62 7.41
C PHE A 111 -4.52 10.65 5.99
N THR A 112 -3.70 10.23 5.02
CA THR A 112 -4.02 10.35 3.59
C THR A 112 -5.03 9.30 3.15
N LEU A 113 -4.99 8.08 3.68
CA LEU A 113 -5.92 7.01 3.33
C LEU A 113 -7.38 7.39 3.63
N PRO A 114 -7.75 7.83 4.85
CA PRO A 114 -9.11 8.29 5.10
C PRO A 114 -9.53 9.43 4.17
N ILE A 115 -8.65 10.41 3.89
CA ILE A 115 -8.97 11.55 3.03
C ILE A 115 -9.28 11.09 1.59
N VAL A 116 -8.38 10.30 1.00
CA VAL A 116 -8.53 9.81 -0.38
C VAL A 116 -9.77 8.94 -0.52
N VAL A 117 -10.01 8.03 0.43
CA VAL A 117 -11.20 7.15 0.40
C VAL A 117 -12.47 7.97 0.53
N ASN A 118 -12.54 8.93 1.45
CA ASN A 118 -13.75 9.74 1.63
C ASN A 118 -14.05 10.63 0.42
N LEU A 119 -13.04 11.31 -0.15
CA LEU A 119 -13.22 12.12 -1.35
C LEU A 119 -13.69 11.27 -2.53
N SER A 120 -13.13 10.07 -2.68
CA SER A 120 -13.54 9.13 -3.72
C SER A 120 -14.96 8.61 -3.48
N ALA A 121 -15.33 8.29 -2.23
CA ALA A 121 -16.66 7.80 -1.89
C ALA A 121 -17.74 8.84 -2.19
N VAL A 122 -17.50 10.11 -1.86
CA VAL A 122 -18.39 11.22 -2.21
C VAL A 122 -18.65 11.29 -3.71
N TYR A 123 -17.62 11.09 -4.53
CA TYR A 123 -17.75 11.13 -5.98
C TYR A 123 -18.49 9.91 -6.53
N PHE A 124 -18.11 8.70 -6.14
CA PHE A 124 -18.63 7.47 -6.73
C PHE A 124 -20.01 7.04 -6.21
N PHE A 125 -20.44 7.54 -5.04
CA PHE A 125 -21.71 7.17 -4.39
C PHE A 125 -22.65 8.37 -4.17
N ALA A 126 -22.52 9.43 -4.96
CA ALA A 126 -23.26 10.69 -4.81
C ALA A 126 -24.80 10.54 -4.89
N ASP A 127 -25.32 9.57 -5.65
CA ASP A 127 -26.75 9.50 -6.02
C ASP A 127 -27.64 8.59 -5.15
N GLY A 128 -27.13 8.02 -4.05
CA GLY A 128 -27.98 7.35 -3.06
C GLY A 128 -27.49 5.99 -2.61
N MET A 129 -26.64 5.98 -1.60
CA MET A 129 -26.66 5.03 -0.49
C MET A 129 -25.60 5.49 0.51
N SER A 130 -26.09 5.98 1.66
CA SER A 130 -25.47 6.14 2.99
C SER A 130 -23.96 5.86 3.21
N LEU A 131 -23.07 6.31 2.34
CA LEU A 131 -21.68 6.63 2.68
C LEU A 131 -21.52 8.14 2.74
N GLY A 132 -22.58 8.83 3.18
CA GLY A 132 -22.47 10.21 3.60
C GLY A 132 -21.37 10.29 4.65
N LEU A 133 -20.42 11.19 4.41
CA LEU A 133 -19.39 11.64 5.33
C LEU A 133 -20.03 12.08 6.66
N GLN A 134 -20.45 11.13 7.49
CA GLN A 134 -20.65 11.40 8.90
C GLN A 134 -19.26 11.68 9.42
N PHE A 135 -19.00 12.92 9.82
CA PHE A 135 -17.73 13.31 10.44
C PHE A 135 -17.32 12.30 11.53
N ASP A 136 -18.30 11.76 12.24
CA ASP A 136 -18.15 10.69 13.23
C ASP A 136 -17.53 9.40 12.66
N LYS A 137 -17.95 8.96 11.47
CA LYS A 137 -17.38 7.79 10.78
C LYS A 137 -15.93 8.04 10.36
N VAL A 138 -15.61 9.25 9.90
CA VAL A 138 -14.23 9.64 9.57
C VAL A 138 -13.37 9.59 10.82
N VAL A 139 -13.79 10.27 11.89
CA VAL A 139 -13.09 10.26 13.18
C VAL A 139 -12.91 8.84 13.70
N GLN A 140 -13.93 7.97 13.54
CA GLN A 140 -13.85 6.56 13.91
C GLN A 140 -12.78 5.80 13.08
N VAL A 141 -12.72 6.00 11.76
CA VAL A 141 -11.68 5.41 10.89
C VAL A 141 -10.29 5.87 11.35
N PHE A 142 -10.13 7.18 11.57
CA PHE A 142 -8.88 7.75 12.08
C PHE A 142 -8.49 7.14 13.42
N ALA A 143 -9.42 7.01 14.37
CA ALA A 143 -9.14 6.45 15.68
C ALA A 143 -8.74 4.96 15.60
N ILE A 144 -9.45 4.16 14.82
CA ILE A 144 -9.19 2.72 14.66
C ILE A 144 -7.81 2.47 14.04
N VAL A 145 -7.33 3.37 13.17
CA VAL A 145 -6.02 3.24 12.53
C VAL A 145 -4.90 3.87 13.36
N LEU A 146 -5.08 5.12 13.79
CA LEU A 146 -4.04 5.92 14.43
C LEU A 146 -3.70 5.44 15.84
N ILE A 147 -4.71 5.02 16.62
CA ILE A 147 -4.50 4.63 18.03
C ILE A 147 -3.56 3.40 18.11
N PRO A 148 -3.81 2.27 17.40
CA PRO A 148 -2.92 1.13 17.50
C PRO A 148 -1.52 1.41 16.93
N VAL A 149 -1.40 2.20 15.85
CA VAL A 149 -0.09 2.61 15.32
C VAL A 149 0.69 3.41 16.37
N ALA A 150 0.05 4.41 16.99
CA ALA A 150 0.68 5.24 18.02
C ALA A 150 1.10 4.41 19.25
N ILE A 151 0.27 3.46 19.68
CA ILE A 151 0.63 2.53 20.76
C ILE A 151 1.84 1.68 20.35
N GLY A 152 1.86 1.13 19.13
CA GLY A 152 2.98 0.34 18.63
C GLY A 152 4.28 1.14 18.61
N MET A 153 4.23 2.37 18.11
CA MET A 153 5.38 3.29 18.10
C MET A 153 5.84 3.64 19.51
N LEU A 154 4.92 3.86 20.44
CA LEU A 154 5.25 4.16 21.84
C LEU A 154 5.93 2.97 22.52
N VAL A 155 5.42 1.75 22.31
CA VAL A 155 6.04 0.51 22.80
C VAL A 155 7.42 0.33 22.19
N ARG A 156 7.58 0.55 20.89
CA ARG A 156 8.87 0.50 20.19
C ARG A 156 9.87 1.53 20.72
N ALA A 157 9.42 2.73 21.09
CA ALA A 157 10.25 3.79 21.62
C ALA A 157 10.64 3.59 23.10
N ARG A 158 9.73 3.10 23.94
CA ARG A 158 9.95 2.97 25.39
C ARG A 158 10.55 1.64 25.80
N VAL A 159 10.16 0.54 25.15
CA VAL A 159 10.56 -0.81 25.54
C VAL A 159 10.92 -1.64 24.29
N PRO A 160 12.03 -1.30 23.59
CA PRO A 160 12.37 -1.89 22.29
C PRO A 160 12.51 -3.41 22.33
N HIS A 161 12.99 -3.99 23.44
CA HIS A 161 13.09 -5.44 23.59
C HIS A 161 11.72 -6.15 23.55
N VAL A 162 10.67 -5.52 24.09
CA VAL A 162 9.30 -6.04 24.01
C VAL A 162 8.78 -5.91 22.59
N ALA A 163 9.00 -4.76 21.94
CA ALA A 163 8.57 -4.56 20.56
C ALA A 163 9.19 -5.58 19.60
N LEU A 164 10.50 -5.85 19.71
CA LEU A 164 11.19 -6.85 18.89
C LEU A 164 10.70 -8.28 19.16
N ARG A 165 10.31 -8.60 20.40
CA ARG A 165 9.72 -9.89 20.75
C ARG A 165 8.29 -10.04 20.23
N LEU A 166 7.50 -8.96 20.22
CA LEU A 166 6.11 -8.94 19.75
C LEU A 166 5.99 -8.84 18.23
N ASP A 167 6.98 -8.28 17.53
CA ASP A 167 6.95 -8.05 16.09
C ASP A 167 6.61 -9.33 15.28
N ARG A 168 7.37 -10.41 15.49
CA ARG A 168 7.16 -11.69 14.81
C ARG A 168 5.78 -12.31 15.09
N PRO A 169 5.33 -12.52 16.34
CA PRO A 169 4.03 -13.12 16.59
C PRO A 169 2.87 -12.24 16.13
N VAL A 170 2.95 -10.91 16.30
CA VAL A 170 1.92 -9.97 15.82
C VAL A 170 1.82 -10.03 14.29
N ARG A 171 2.95 -10.07 13.59
CA ARG A 171 2.97 -10.19 12.13
C ARG A 171 2.45 -11.54 11.65
N ALA A 172 2.81 -12.64 12.32
CA ALA A 172 2.30 -13.97 11.99
C ALA A 172 0.78 -14.06 12.19
N LEU A 173 0.28 -13.58 13.33
CA LEU A 173 -1.15 -13.51 13.62
C LEU A 173 -1.89 -12.64 12.60
N SER A 174 -1.32 -11.48 12.25
CA SER A 174 -1.85 -10.58 11.20
C SER A 174 -2.03 -11.31 9.87
N VAL A 175 -1.03 -12.08 9.44
CA VAL A 175 -1.11 -12.86 8.20
C VAL A 175 -2.16 -13.96 8.30
N VAL A 176 -2.21 -14.71 9.40
CA VAL A 176 -3.20 -15.78 9.59
C VAL A 176 -4.62 -15.21 9.55
N VAL A 177 -4.89 -14.12 10.26
CA VAL A 177 -6.21 -13.51 10.28
C VAL A 177 -6.57 -12.93 8.91
N LEU A 178 -5.63 -12.26 8.24
CA LEU A 178 -5.85 -11.79 6.87
C LEU A 178 -6.20 -12.93 5.91
N VAL A 179 -5.43 -14.03 5.94
CA VAL A 179 -5.69 -15.18 5.06
C VAL A 179 -7.06 -15.78 5.36
N ALA A 180 -7.42 -15.95 6.63
CA ALA A 180 -8.74 -16.44 7.01
C ALA A 180 -9.88 -15.54 6.50
N VAL A 181 -9.71 -14.21 6.61
CA VAL A 181 -10.65 -13.20 6.14
C VAL A 181 -10.76 -13.22 4.60
N ILE A 182 -9.63 -13.25 3.88
CA ILE A 182 -9.59 -13.33 2.42
C ILE A 182 -10.27 -14.61 1.95
N VAL A 183 -9.95 -15.76 2.55
CA VAL A 183 -10.57 -17.04 2.19
C VAL A 183 -12.08 -17.00 2.46
N GLY A 184 -12.52 -16.45 3.59
CA GLY A 184 -13.95 -16.27 3.89
C GLY A 184 -14.67 -15.41 2.84
N ALA A 185 -14.08 -14.28 2.47
CA ALA A 185 -14.58 -13.40 1.41
C ALA A 185 -14.60 -14.09 0.04
N VAL A 186 -13.50 -14.74 -0.36
CA VAL A 186 -13.38 -15.49 -1.62
C VAL A 186 -14.43 -16.60 -1.70
N LEU A 187 -14.68 -17.33 -0.62
CA LEU A 187 -15.67 -18.42 -0.60
C LEU A 187 -17.11 -17.90 -0.74
N ASN A 188 -17.42 -16.72 -0.19
CA ASN A 188 -18.73 -16.07 -0.34
C ASN A 188 -18.94 -15.52 -1.76
N GLU A 189 -17.91 -14.93 -2.37
CA GLU A 189 -17.99 -14.29 -3.68
C GLU A 189 -17.44 -15.13 -4.85
N ARG A 190 -17.21 -16.44 -4.63
CA ARG A 190 -16.47 -17.33 -5.56
C ARG A 190 -17.01 -17.35 -7.00
N GLU A 191 -18.31 -17.20 -7.17
CA GLU A 191 -18.99 -17.25 -8.47
C GLU A 191 -18.74 -15.98 -9.30
N ASN A 192 -18.37 -14.87 -8.66
CA ASN A 192 -18.09 -13.59 -9.32
C ASN A 192 -16.59 -13.30 -9.48
N LEU A 193 -15.70 -14.13 -8.89
CA LEU A 193 -14.25 -13.87 -8.87
C LEU A 193 -13.64 -13.77 -10.26
N ALA A 194 -14.04 -14.63 -11.20
CA ALA A 194 -13.52 -14.61 -12.56
C ALA A 194 -13.89 -13.31 -13.28
N ASP A 195 -15.15 -12.89 -13.19
CA ASP A 195 -15.65 -11.65 -13.79
C ASP A 195 -14.99 -10.42 -13.16
N TYR A 196 -14.74 -10.44 -11.85
CA TYR A 196 -14.00 -9.41 -11.15
C TYR A 196 -12.53 -9.33 -11.58
N PHE A 197 -11.87 -10.46 -11.76
CA PHE A 197 -10.50 -10.50 -12.29
C PHE A 197 -10.41 -9.95 -13.71
N VAL A 198 -11.39 -10.26 -14.58
CA VAL A 198 -11.44 -9.74 -15.95
C VAL A 198 -11.73 -8.24 -15.95
N SER A 199 -12.67 -7.78 -15.13
CA SER A 199 -13.09 -6.37 -15.09
C SER A 199 -12.05 -5.45 -14.44
N VAL A 200 -11.34 -5.89 -13.39
CA VAL A 200 -10.36 -5.03 -12.70
C VAL A 200 -8.91 -5.32 -13.10
N GLY A 201 -8.62 -6.50 -13.65
CA GLY A 201 -7.24 -6.98 -13.82
C GLY A 201 -6.38 -6.07 -14.69
N LEU A 202 -6.93 -5.55 -15.80
CA LEU A 202 -6.21 -4.65 -16.68
C LEU A 202 -5.97 -3.27 -16.02
N ALA A 203 -6.95 -2.74 -15.28
CA ALA A 203 -6.81 -1.50 -14.54
C ALA A 203 -5.80 -1.63 -13.40
N VAL A 204 -5.81 -2.76 -12.68
CA VAL A 204 -4.83 -3.10 -11.63
C VAL A 204 -3.41 -3.23 -12.20
N LEU A 205 -3.26 -3.92 -13.33
CA LEU A 205 -1.98 -4.06 -14.01
C LEU A 205 -1.45 -2.70 -14.48
N ALA A 206 -2.31 -1.90 -15.13
CA ALA A 206 -1.97 -0.56 -15.59
C ALA A 206 -1.56 0.33 -14.42
N PHE A 207 -2.32 0.31 -13.33
CA PHE A 207 -2.01 1.05 -12.11
C PHE A 207 -0.65 0.62 -11.54
N ASN A 208 -0.40 -0.69 -11.39
CA ASN A 208 0.86 -1.18 -10.86
C ASN A 208 2.09 -0.78 -11.72
N VAL A 209 1.99 -0.95 -13.04
CA VAL A 209 3.05 -0.55 -13.97
C VAL A 209 3.28 0.96 -13.90
N LEU A 210 2.21 1.74 -13.82
CA LEU A 210 2.28 3.18 -13.68
C LEU A 210 2.90 3.59 -12.33
N SER A 211 2.57 2.93 -11.23
CA SER A 211 3.18 3.16 -9.92
C SER A 211 4.69 2.92 -9.95
N LEU A 212 5.13 1.80 -10.53
CA LEU A 212 6.56 1.49 -10.70
C LEU A 212 7.25 2.52 -11.60
N ALA A 213 6.63 2.87 -12.73
CA ALA A 213 7.17 3.80 -13.71
C ALA A 213 7.29 5.23 -13.15
N VAL A 214 6.26 5.71 -12.45
CA VAL A 214 6.26 7.03 -11.79
C VAL A 214 7.27 7.04 -10.65
N GLY A 215 7.24 6.01 -9.79
CA GLY A 215 8.10 5.95 -8.62
C GLY A 215 9.59 5.86 -8.95
N TYR A 216 9.95 5.33 -10.12
CA TYR A 216 11.32 5.36 -10.61
C TYR A 216 11.59 6.58 -11.50
N GLY A 217 10.72 6.83 -12.48
CA GLY A 217 10.91 7.82 -13.53
C GLY A 217 10.95 9.24 -12.99
N VAL A 218 10.02 9.63 -12.13
CA VAL A 218 9.97 11.01 -11.59
C VAL A 218 11.23 11.35 -10.79
N PRO A 219 11.70 10.51 -9.84
CA PRO A 219 13.00 10.73 -9.20
C PRO A 219 14.16 10.80 -10.19
N ARG A 220 14.20 9.93 -11.22
CA ARG A 220 15.28 9.94 -12.22
C ARG A 220 15.31 11.23 -13.04
N PHE A 221 14.16 11.72 -13.51
CA PHE A 221 14.06 12.99 -14.23
C PHE A 221 14.46 14.18 -13.36
N ALA A 222 14.18 14.10 -12.05
CA ALA A 222 14.64 15.08 -11.09
C ALA A 222 16.13 14.95 -10.74
N GLY A 223 16.88 13.99 -11.29
CA GLY A 223 18.31 13.80 -11.03
C GLY A 223 18.64 13.06 -9.74
N VAL A 224 17.71 12.27 -9.19
CA VAL A 224 18.00 11.31 -8.11
C VAL A 224 18.83 10.15 -8.68
N ASP A 225 19.79 9.66 -7.90
CA ASP A 225 20.64 8.53 -8.29
C ASP A 225 19.81 7.26 -8.51
N ARG A 226 20.41 6.29 -9.22
CA ARG A 226 19.68 5.11 -9.67
C ARG A 226 19.26 4.22 -8.51
N ALA A 227 20.12 4.02 -7.51
CA ALA A 227 19.80 3.14 -6.38
C ALA A 227 18.64 3.72 -5.55
N ALA A 228 18.65 5.04 -5.30
CA ALA A 228 17.55 5.72 -4.61
C ALA A 228 16.26 5.76 -5.44
N ALA A 229 16.36 5.94 -6.76
CA ALA A 229 15.20 5.88 -7.65
C ALA A 229 14.61 4.47 -7.76
N THR A 230 15.45 3.42 -7.81
CA THR A 230 15.01 2.02 -7.77
C THR A 230 14.28 1.72 -6.46
N ALA A 231 14.83 2.18 -5.33
CA ALA A 231 14.16 2.08 -4.03
C ALA A 231 12.80 2.79 -4.04
N SER A 232 12.72 3.99 -4.60
CA SER A 232 11.47 4.77 -4.72
C SER A 232 10.44 4.07 -5.62
N GLY A 233 10.90 3.48 -6.73
CA GLY A 233 10.06 2.70 -7.64
C GLY A 233 9.43 1.49 -6.95
N PHE A 234 10.20 0.72 -6.17
CA PHE A 234 9.64 -0.41 -5.42
C PHE A 234 8.73 0.01 -4.28
N GLU A 235 9.06 1.08 -3.54
CA GLU A 235 8.18 1.59 -2.49
C GLU A 235 6.81 2.00 -3.03
N ILE A 236 6.79 2.74 -4.14
CA ILE A 236 5.55 3.25 -4.75
C ILE A 236 4.82 2.14 -5.52
N GLY A 237 5.57 1.24 -6.17
CA GLY A 237 5.02 0.17 -6.99
C GLY A 237 4.62 -1.11 -6.27
N ILE A 238 4.90 -1.23 -4.97
CA ILE A 238 4.52 -2.40 -4.15
C ILE A 238 3.74 -1.88 -2.94
N HIS A 239 2.43 -1.77 -3.10
CA HIS A 239 1.52 -1.33 -2.05
C HIS A 239 1.26 -2.40 -0.99
N ASN A 240 0.75 -1.95 0.15
CA ASN A 240 0.29 -2.80 1.23
C ASN A 240 -1.15 -3.29 0.96
N SER A 241 -1.29 -4.29 0.09
CA SER A 241 -2.59 -4.93 -0.20
C SER A 241 -3.28 -5.47 1.05
N THR A 242 -2.52 -5.95 2.04
CA THR A 242 -3.06 -6.43 3.32
C THR A 242 -3.85 -5.34 4.04
N LEU A 243 -3.29 -4.13 4.13
CA LEU A 243 -3.97 -2.98 4.73
C LEU A 243 -5.27 -2.66 3.98
N ALA A 244 -5.19 -2.54 2.66
CA ALA A 244 -6.35 -2.20 1.83
C ALA A 244 -7.49 -3.22 1.95
N ILE A 245 -7.18 -4.53 1.86
CA ILE A 245 -8.15 -5.61 2.05
C ILE A 245 -8.79 -5.55 3.44
N THR A 246 -7.97 -5.37 4.49
CA THR A 246 -8.49 -5.34 5.87
C THR A 246 -9.42 -4.15 6.09
N VAL A 247 -9.10 -2.98 5.52
CA VAL A 247 -9.95 -1.79 5.61
C VAL A 247 -11.27 -1.98 4.85
N ALA A 248 -11.21 -2.55 3.63
CA ALA A 248 -12.39 -2.83 2.83
C ALA A 248 -13.36 -3.80 3.51
N LEU A 249 -12.84 -4.85 4.15
CA LEU A 249 -13.62 -5.91 4.78
C LEU A 249 -14.03 -5.62 6.23
N SER A 250 -13.52 -4.54 6.83
CA SER A 250 -13.84 -4.23 8.23
C SER A 250 -15.28 -3.70 8.34
N PRO A 251 -16.14 -4.32 9.18
CA PRO A 251 -17.51 -3.84 9.41
C PRO A 251 -17.57 -2.46 10.05
N ALA A 252 -16.50 -2.07 10.76
CA ALA A 252 -16.39 -0.76 11.37
C ALA A 252 -16.04 0.34 10.35
N LEU A 253 -15.57 -0.02 9.15
CA LEU A 253 -15.11 0.89 8.12
C LEU A 253 -16.00 0.82 6.88
N LEU A 254 -15.64 -0.02 5.90
CA LEU A 254 -16.28 -0.06 4.58
C LEU A 254 -17.24 -1.23 4.39
N ASP A 255 -17.08 -2.32 5.15
CA ASP A 255 -17.92 -3.52 5.14
C ASP A 255 -18.32 -4.04 3.75
N ASN A 256 -17.38 -4.04 2.80
CA ASN A 256 -17.67 -4.34 1.41
C ASN A 256 -16.61 -5.24 0.76
N THR A 257 -17.00 -6.48 0.48
CA THR A 257 -16.12 -7.46 -0.16
C THR A 257 -15.65 -7.07 -1.55
N ARG A 258 -16.50 -6.39 -2.34
CA ARG A 258 -16.12 -5.95 -3.69
C ARG A 258 -14.99 -4.93 -3.65
N MET A 259 -14.96 -4.05 -2.65
CA MET A 259 -13.88 -3.06 -2.47
C MET A 259 -12.52 -3.72 -2.15
N ALA A 260 -12.49 -4.96 -1.65
CA ALA A 260 -11.25 -5.69 -1.36
C ALA A 260 -10.63 -6.36 -2.60
N VAL A 261 -11.43 -6.60 -3.65
CA VAL A 261 -11.02 -7.31 -4.87
C VAL A 261 -9.80 -6.66 -5.53
N PRO A 262 -9.75 -5.34 -5.81
CA PRO A 262 -8.62 -4.76 -6.52
C PRO A 262 -7.30 -4.97 -5.79
N ALA A 263 -7.30 -4.85 -4.46
CA ALA A 263 -6.13 -5.07 -3.62
C ALA A 263 -5.68 -6.55 -3.61
N ALA A 264 -6.62 -7.49 -3.64
CA ALA A 264 -6.32 -8.92 -3.75
C ALA A 264 -5.68 -9.28 -5.10
N VAL A 265 -6.26 -8.79 -6.20
CA VAL A 265 -5.70 -8.96 -7.56
C VAL A 265 -4.32 -8.31 -7.64
N TYR A 266 -4.19 -7.08 -7.15
CA TYR A 266 -2.93 -6.33 -7.14
C TYR A 266 -1.84 -7.08 -6.37
N GLY A 267 -2.19 -7.68 -5.22
CA GLY A 267 -1.25 -8.42 -4.39
C GLY A 267 -0.56 -9.56 -5.13
N ILE A 268 -1.24 -10.16 -6.12
CA ILE A 268 -0.68 -11.20 -7.01
C ILE A 268 0.10 -10.53 -8.15
N VAL A 269 -0.52 -9.58 -8.85
CA VAL A 269 0.07 -8.90 -10.03
C VAL A 269 1.41 -8.24 -9.69
N MET A 270 1.49 -7.54 -8.55
CA MET A 270 2.67 -6.78 -8.14
C MET A 270 3.91 -7.64 -7.96
N LEU A 271 3.76 -8.93 -7.64
CA LEU A 271 4.90 -9.84 -7.45
C LEU A 271 5.65 -10.06 -8.77
N PHE A 272 4.91 -10.23 -9.87
CA PHE A 272 5.47 -10.50 -11.20
C PHE A 272 6.02 -9.24 -11.85
N THR A 273 5.26 -8.15 -11.80
CA THR A 273 5.67 -6.86 -12.36
C THR A 273 6.87 -6.27 -11.62
N ALA A 274 6.97 -6.45 -10.30
CA ALA A 274 8.14 -6.03 -9.54
C ALA A 274 9.41 -6.78 -9.98
N VAL A 275 9.32 -8.09 -10.26
CA VAL A 275 10.46 -8.84 -10.83
C VAL A 275 10.82 -8.28 -12.21
N ALA A 276 9.83 -8.11 -13.09
CA ALA A 276 10.06 -7.59 -14.44
C ALA A 276 10.70 -6.20 -14.42
N PHE A 277 10.19 -5.29 -13.58
CA PHE A 277 10.74 -3.96 -13.37
C PHE A 277 12.18 -4.03 -12.81
N GLY A 278 12.43 -4.87 -11.81
CA GLY A 278 13.77 -5.06 -11.24
C GLY A 278 14.79 -5.51 -12.28
N VAL A 279 14.43 -6.48 -13.13
CA VAL A 279 15.27 -6.95 -14.23
C VAL A 279 15.51 -5.83 -15.26
N LEU A 280 14.49 -5.03 -15.58
CA LEU A 280 14.62 -3.92 -16.51
C LEU A 280 15.60 -2.85 -16.00
N VAL A 281 15.45 -2.41 -14.75
CA VAL A 281 16.27 -1.35 -14.18
C VAL A 281 17.72 -1.79 -13.96
N THR A 282 17.94 -3.05 -13.57
CA THR A 282 19.30 -3.60 -13.44
C THR A 282 20.01 -3.74 -14.79
N ARG A 283 19.32 -4.18 -15.84
CA ARG A 283 19.87 -4.25 -17.21
C ARG A 283 20.21 -2.87 -17.78
N LEU A 284 19.34 -1.87 -17.56
CA LEU A 284 19.63 -0.48 -17.92
C LEU A 284 20.83 0.07 -17.13
N GLY A 285 21.02 -0.43 -15.90
CA GLY A 285 22.21 -0.21 -15.07
C GLY A 285 23.48 -0.63 -15.79
N ALA A 286 23.56 -1.91 -16.16
CA ALA A 286 24.71 -2.52 -16.82
C ALA A 286 25.06 -1.85 -18.15
N ARG A 287 24.06 -1.58 -19.02
CA ARG A 287 24.29 -0.97 -20.34
C ARG A 287 24.88 0.45 -20.31
N LEU A 288 24.61 1.21 -19.26
CA LEU A 288 25.15 2.57 -19.10
C LEU A 288 26.51 2.57 -18.37
N ALA A 289 26.93 1.43 -17.82
CA ALA A 289 28.25 1.25 -17.22
C ALA A 289 29.28 0.70 -18.23
N GLU A 290 28.84 0.13 -19.36
CA GLU A 290 29.74 -0.19 -20.48
C GLU A 290 30.24 1.12 -21.13
N PRO A 291 31.57 1.35 -21.20
CA PRO A 291 32.11 2.49 -21.92
C PRO A 291 31.77 2.37 -23.41
N ALA A 292 31.33 3.47 -24.02
CA ALA A 292 31.03 3.58 -25.46
C ALA A 292 32.29 3.51 -26.35
N GLY A 293 33.13 2.49 -26.18
CA GLY A 293 34.42 2.41 -26.88
C GLY A 293 35.06 1.05 -26.76
N GLN A 294 34.53 0.08 -27.52
CA GLN A 294 35.23 -1.08 -28.06
C GLN A 294 34.33 -1.67 -29.15
N GLU A 295 34.27 -1.00 -30.30
CA GLU A 295 33.94 -1.68 -31.55
C GLU A 295 35.21 -2.42 -32.04
N PRO A 296 35.05 -3.61 -32.63
CA PRO A 296 36.16 -4.51 -32.98
C PRO A 296 37.06 -4.02 -34.11
#